data_AF-A0A7X7UAN6-F1
#
_entry.id   AF-A0A7X7UAN6-F1
#
_cell.length_a   1.000
_cell.length_b   1.000
_cell.length_c   1.000
_cell.angle_alpha   90.00
_cell.angle_beta   90.00
_cell.angle_gamma   90.00
#
_symmetry.space_group_name_H-M   'P 1'
#
loop_
_entity.id
_entity.type
_entity.pdbx_description
1 polymer ?
#
loop_
_entity_poly.entity_id
_entity_poly.type
_entity_poly.pdbx_seq_one_letter_code
_entity_poly.pdbx_strand_id
1 'polypeptide(L)'
;MSDFIYSDDRAGRGWRVPNLPLRVERPADLADRVACLLDAGRIVGWFQGGAEFGPRALGCRSILADPRDPRMHDRLNETVKHRQWFRPYAPAVLIERLAEWFELTAPSPFMLLVAPVRPEKRAVVPAIVHADGTARVQTVAPGEGPFRTLLEKWHALTGVPILLNTSFNDHGEPIVETPLDAYQCFATTAVDALAVGPLLVTKADGHE
;
A
#
# COMPACT_ATOMS: atom_id res chain seq x y z
N MET A 1 -14.57 -20.64 -14.52
CA MET A 1 -15.03 -19.41 -13.85
C MET A 1 -14.91 -19.66 -12.37
N SER A 2 -13.91 -19.06 -11.73
CA SER A 2 -13.66 -19.23 -10.30
C SER A 2 -14.32 -18.06 -9.57
N ASP A 3 -15.42 -18.32 -8.88
CA ASP A 3 -16.02 -17.34 -7.99
C ASP A 3 -15.04 -17.05 -6.85
N PHE A 4 -14.52 -15.81 -6.79
CA PHE A 4 -13.72 -15.35 -5.68
C PHE A 4 -14.65 -15.12 -4.48
N ILE A 5 -14.77 -16.13 -3.61
CA ILE A 5 -15.54 -16.03 -2.36
C ILE A 5 -14.55 -15.95 -1.20
N TYR A 6 -14.33 -14.74 -0.68
CA TYR A 6 -13.63 -14.55 0.59
C TYR A 6 -14.68 -14.44 1.72
N SER A 7 -14.73 -15.44 2.59
CA SER A 7 -15.80 -15.63 3.59
C SER A 7 -15.57 -14.88 4.91
N ASP A 8 -15.39 -13.56 4.87
CA ASP A 8 -15.56 -12.68 6.05
C ASP A 8 -16.63 -11.60 5.83
N ASP A 9 -17.41 -11.76 4.76
CA ASP A 9 -18.64 -11.05 4.50
C ASP A 9 -19.69 -11.43 5.55
N ARG A 10 -19.89 -10.56 6.55
CA ARG A 10 -21.05 -10.61 7.47
C ARG A 10 -22.27 -9.85 6.93
N ALA A 11 -22.21 -9.31 5.72
CA ALA A 11 -23.17 -8.33 5.20
C ALA A 11 -24.22 -8.91 4.24
N GLY A 12 -24.02 -10.12 3.70
CA GLY A 12 -25.04 -10.91 3.00
C GLY A 12 -25.70 -10.22 1.79
N ARG A 13 -25.06 -9.21 1.22
CA ARG A 13 -25.58 -8.50 0.04
C ARG A 13 -25.17 -9.24 -1.24
N GLY A 14 -26.07 -9.31 -2.21
CA GLY A 14 -25.75 -9.84 -3.55
C GLY A 14 -25.08 -8.77 -4.39
N TRP A 15 -23.93 -9.08 -4.99
CA TRP A 15 -23.14 -8.10 -5.76
C TRP A 15 -22.77 -8.65 -7.14
N ARG A 16 -22.67 -7.75 -8.12
CA ARG A 16 -22.09 -8.05 -9.43
C ARG A 16 -20.67 -7.50 -9.47
N VAL A 17 -19.69 -8.38 -9.48
CA VAL A 17 -18.29 -8.05 -9.70
C VAL A 17 -17.93 -8.22 -11.17
N PRO A 18 -17.05 -7.37 -11.73
CA PRO A 18 -16.48 -7.64 -13.06
C PRO A 18 -15.84 -9.04 -13.07
N ASN A 19 -16.19 -9.84 -14.07
CA ASN A 19 -15.62 -11.17 -14.26
C ASN A 19 -14.24 -11.01 -14.94
N LEU A 20 -13.24 -10.63 -14.15
CA LEU A 20 -11.85 -10.59 -14.61
C LEU A 20 -11.27 -12.00 -14.57
N PRO A 21 -10.41 -12.38 -15.52
CA PRO A 21 -9.60 -13.57 -15.35
C PRO A 21 -8.60 -13.27 -14.22
N LEU A 22 -8.67 -14.04 -13.13
CA LEU A 22 -7.87 -13.83 -11.93
C LEU A 22 -7.00 -15.05 -11.65
N ARG A 23 -5.78 -14.80 -11.19
CA ARG A 23 -4.94 -15.81 -10.54
C ARG A 23 -4.98 -15.56 -9.05
N VAL A 24 -5.38 -16.59 -8.30
CA VAL A 24 -5.41 -16.59 -6.84
C VAL A 24 -4.36 -17.57 -6.34
N GLU A 25 -3.49 -17.11 -5.46
CA GLU A 25 -2.49 -17.93 -4.78
C GLU A 25 -2.56 -17.74 -3.26
N ARG A 26 -2.08 -18.73 -2.51
CA ARG A 26 -1.85 -18.64 -1.07
C ARG A 26 -0.35 -18.87 -0.83
N PRO A 27 0.47 -17.82 -0.91
CA PRO A 27 1.91 -17.94 -0.70
C PRO A 27 2.22 -18.46 0.71
N ALA A 28 3.31 -19.23 0.85
CA ALA A 28 3.79 -19.66 2.17
C ALA A 28 4.26 -18.45 3.02
N ASP A 29 4.83 -17.44 2.36
CA ASP A 29 5.20 -16.16 2.95
C ASP A 29 4.60 -15.03 2.09
N LEU A 30 3.45 -14.50 2.52
CA LEU A 30 2.75 -13.44 1.80
C LEU A 30 3.54 -12.13 1.80
N ALA A 31 4.18 -11.79 2.92
CA ALA A 31 4.94 -10.56 3.07
C ALA A 31 6.13 -10.53 2.10
N ASP A 32 6.87 -11.64 2.01
CA ASP A 32 7.96 -11.80 1.05
C ASP A 32 7.47 -11.70 -0.40
N ARG A 33 6.35 -12.38 -0.71
CA ARG A 33 5.77 -12.35 -2.06
C ARG A 33 5.33 -10.95 -2.47
N VAL A 34 4.69 -10.21 -1.56
CA VAL A 34 4.28 -8.81 -1.80
C VAL A 34 5.48 -7.89 -1.92
N ALA A 35 6.53 -8.06 -1.11
CA ALA A 35 7.77 -7.29 -1.24
C ALA A 35 8.40 -7.46 -2.63
N CYS A 36 8.42 -8.69 -3.16
CA CYS A 36 8.89 -8.95 -4.53
C CYS A 36 8.03 -8.26 -5.61
N LEU A 37 6.71 -8.21 -5.43
CA LEU A 37 5.82 -7.51 -6.38
C LEU A 37 6.07 -6.00 -6.35
N LEU A 38 6.21 -5.42 -5.17
CA LEU A 38 6.53 -4.01 -4.99
C LEU A 38 7.89 -3.68 -5.64
N ASP A 39 8.90 -4.53 -5.48
CA ASP A 39 10.24 -4.35 -6.05
C ASP A 39 10.23 -4.42 -7.58
N ALA A 40 9.32 -5.24 -8.13
CA ALA A 40 9.00 -5.27 -9.56
C ALA A 40 8.15 -4.08 -10.04
N GLY A 41 7.93 -3.06 -9.21
CA GLY A 41 7.18 -1.85 -9.54
C GLY A 41 5.66 -2.05 -9.61
N ARG A 42 5.11 -3.10 -8.99
CA ARG A 42 3.66 -3.33 -8.93
C ARG A 42 3.01 -2.55 -7.80
N ILE A 43 1.80 -2.06 -8.03
CA ILE A 43 0.96 -1.40 -7.02
C ILE A 43 0.11 -2.47 -6.35
N VAL A 44 0.18 -2.57 -5.03
CA VAL A 44 -0.48 -3.65 -4.27
C VAL A 44 -1.53 -3.07 -3.34
N GLY A 45 -2.77 -3.54 -3.49
CA GLY A 45 -3.82 -3.36 -2.49
C GLY A 45 -3.57 -4.31 -1.32
N TRP A 46 -3.58 -3.78 -0.11
CA TRP A 46 -3.23 -4.49 1.11
C TRP A 46 -4.39 -4.42 2.10
N PHE A 47 -5.03 -5.56 2.31
CA PHE A 47 -6.18 -5.74 3.20
C PHE A 47 -5.85 -6.80 4.25
N GLN A 48 -5.54 -6.37 5.47
CA GLN A 48 -5.13 -7.26 6.56
C GLN A 48 -5.81 -6.88 7.88
N GLY A 49 -6.20 -7.87 8.68
CA GLY A 49 -6.71 -7.68 10.04
C GLY A 49 -7.90 -6.70 10.16
N GLY A 50 -8.07 -6.14 11.36
CA GLY A 50 -9.06 -5.08 11.62
C GLY A 50 -8.64 -3.75 11.01
N ALA A 51 -9.62 -2.96 10.55
CA ALA A 51 -9.35 -1.65 9.96
C ALA A 51 -8.81 -0.65 10.99
N GLU A 52 -7.94 0.25 10.52
CA GLU A 52 -7.59 1.49 11.22
C GLU A 52 -8.81 2.38 11.48
N PHE A 53 -8.78 3.12 12.59
CA PHE A 53 -9.76 4.17 12.86
C PHE A 53 -9.26 5.53 12.36
N GLY A 54 -10.12 6.23 11.60
CA GLY A 54 -9.86 7.59 11.12
C GLY A 54 -9.59 7.67 9.61
N PRO A 55 -9.15 8.84 9.11
CA PRO A 55 -9.11 9.13 7.67
C PRO A 55 -7.80 8.69 6.98
N ARG A 56 -6.92 7.98 7.69
CA ARG A 56 -5.60 7.58 7.20
C ARG A 56 -5.53 6.08 7.13
N ALA A 57 -5.04 5.55 6.01
CA ALA A 57 -4.60 4.18 6.01
C ALA A 57 -3.24 4.05 6.67
N LEU A 58 -3.12 3.10 7.59
CA LEU A 58 -1.98 2.88 8.48
C LEU A 58 -1.45 1.45 8.37
N GLY A 59 -1.81 0.71 7.32
CA GLY A 59 -1.26 -0.61 7.02
C GLY A 59 -2.24 -1.77 7.13
N CYS A 60 -3.52 -1.53 7.45
CA CYS A 60 -4.55 -2.57 7.36
C CYS A 60 -5.42 -2.42 6.10
N ARG A 61 -5.62 -1.19 5.59
CA ARG A 61 -6.43 -0.88 4.39
C ARG A 61 -5.65 0.07 3.48
N SER A 62 -4.54 -0.41 2.93
CA SER A 62 -3.56 0.41 2.23
C SER A 62 -3.41 0.07 0.76
N ILE A 63 -3.12 1.05 -0.07
CA ILE A 63 -2.44 0.85 -1.36
C ILE A 63 -0.96 1.13 -1.13
N LEU A 64 -0.13 0.15 -1.49
CA LEU A 64 1.30 0.15 -1.28
C LEU A 64 2.04 0.23 -2.61
N ALA A 65 3.16 0.96 -2.62
CA ALA A 65 4.01 1.10 -3.80
C ALA A 65 5.48 1.32 -3.43
N ASP A 66 6.36 1.09 -4.40
CA ASP A 66 7.79 1.35 -4.28
C ASP A 66 8.07 2.87 -4.25
N PRO A 67 8.66 3.40 -3.16
CA PRO A 67 8.96 4.82 -3.08
C PRO A 67 10.18 5.24 -3.91
N ARG A 68 10.99 4.29 -4.41
CA ARG A 68 12.25 4.55 -5.13
C ARG A 68 12.04 4.98 -6.58
N ASP A 69 10.94 4.56 -7.21
CA ASP A 69 10.64 4.93 -8.59
C ASP A 69 10.07 6.36 -8.67
N PRO A 70 10.76 7.31 -9.33
CA PRO A 70 10.29 8.68 -9.45
C PRO A 70 8.96 8.80 -10.22
N ARG A 71 8.58 7.80 -11.02
CA ARG A 71 7.32 7.79 -11.78
C ARG A 71 6.14 7.23 -10.97
N MET A 72 6.38 6.65 -9.80
CA MET A 72 5.33 5.99 -9.02
C MET A 72 4.27 6.97 -8.52
N HIS A 73 4.67 8.20 -8.19
CA HIS A 73 3.76 9.25 -7.76
C HIS A 73 2.73 9.58 -8.85
N ASP A 74 3.21 9.85 -10.06
CA ASP A 74 2.37 10.16 -11.23
C ASP A 74 1.50 8.98 -11.60
N ARG A 75 2.08 7.77 -11.67
CA ARG A 75 1.33 6.55 -11.98
C ARG A 75 0.18 6.31 -10.99
N LEU A 76 0.41 6.47 -9.69
CA LEU A 76 -0.66 6.35 -8.69
C LEU A 76 -1.74 7.42 -8.89
N ASN A 77 -1.37 8.66 -9.17
CA ASN A 77 -2.34 9.74 -9.42
C ASN A 77 -3.17 9.52 -10.69
N GLU A 78 -2.56 9.02 -11.76
CA GLU A 78 -3.21 8.84 -13.06
C GLU A 78 -4.08 7.59 -13.13
N THR A 79 -3.61 6.49 -12.53
CA THR A 79 -4.18 5.15 -12.79
C THR A 79 -5.01 4.59 -11.63
N VAL A 80 -4.86 5.14 -10.42
CA VAL A 80 -5.55 4.64 -9.22
C VAL A 80 -6.30 5.74 -8.48
N LYS A 81 -5.72 6.92 -8.30
CA LYS A 81 -6.29 7.98 -7.44
C LYS A 81 -7.02 9.09 -8.18
N HIS A 82 -6.82 9.18 -9.49
CA HIS A 82 -7.39 10.20 -10.36
C HIS A 82 -7.39 11.60 -9.72
N ARG A 83 -6.23 12.01 -9.18
CA ARG A 83 -6.08 13.25 -8.39
C ARG A 83 -4.95 14.12 -8.93
N GLN A 84 -4.90 15.37 -8.48
CA GLN A 84 -3.92 16.33 -8.97
C GLN A 84 -2.48 15.87 -8.70
N TRP A 85 -1.59 16.09 -9.69
CA TRP A 85 -0.19 15.67 -9.69
C TRP A 85 0.64 16.20 -8.51
N PHE A 86 0.23 17.30 -7.87
CA PHE A 86 0.96 17.85 -6.73
C PHE A 86 0.59 17.22 -5.38
N ARG A 87 -0.45 16.37 -5.32
CA ARG A 87 -0.89 15.81 -4.04
C ARG A 87 0.12 14.78 -3.52
N PRO A 88 0.70 14.98 -2.32
CA PRO A 88 1.73 14.09 -1.83
C PRO A 88 1.21 12.72 -1.39
N TYR A 89 2.10 11.74 -1.40
CA TYR A 89 1.93 10.46 -0.74
C TYR A 89 2.76 10.38 0.54
N ALA A 90 2.41 9.47 1.43
CA ALA A 90 3.04 9.36 2.73
C ALA A 90 3.98 8.15 2.79
N PRO A 91 5.16 8.29 3.43
CA PRO A 91 6.01 7.16 3.75
C PRO A 91 5.56 6.46 5.03
N ALA A 92 5.58 5.13 5.02
CA ALA A 92 5.59 4.29 6.21
C ALA A 92 7.02 3.76 6.43
N VAL A 93 7.62 4.03 7.59
CA VAL A 93 9.03 3.74 7.89
C VAL A 93 9.18 2.89 9.15
N LEU A 94 10.15 1.96 9.15
CA LEU A 94 10.55 1.26 10.37
C LEU A 94 11.03 2.30 11.41
N ILE A 95 10.41 2.30 12.59
CA ILE A 95 10.69 3.31 13.62
C ILE A 95 12.18 3.37 14.02
N GLU A 96 12.86 2.24 14.00
CA GLU A 96 14.29 2.09 14.32
C GLU A 96 15.22 2.71 13.27
N ARG A 97 14.68 3.10 12.12
CA ARG A 97 15.40 3.78 11.03
C ARG A 97 14.92 5.21 10.81
N LEU A 98 13.94 5.69 11.58
CA LEU A 98 13.34 7.03 11.38
C LEU A 98 14.39 8.14 11.29
N ALA A 99 15.27 8.22 12.27
CA ALA A 99 16.26 9.29 12.38
C ALA A 99 17.35 9.25 11.29
N GLU A 100 17.50 8.12 10.58
CA GLU A 100 18.42 7.98 9.44
C GLU A 100 17.84 8.55 8.14
N TRP A 101 16.53 8.75 8.07
CA TRP A 101 15.81 9.16 6.87
C TRP A 101 15.12 10.51 6.99
N PHE A 102 14.68 10.87 8.20
CA PHE A 102 13.94 12.09 8.48
C PHE A 102 14.58 12.89 9.60
N GLU A 103 14.42 14.21 9.55
CA GLU A 103 14.74 15.11 10.65
C GLU A 103 13.62 15.07 11.71
N LEU A 104 13.39 13.88 12.26
CA LEU A 104 12.37 13.60 13.27
C LEU A 104 12.89 12.53 14.23
N THR A 105 12.76 12.79 15.52
CA THR A 105 13.21 11.87 16.59
C THR A 105 12.05 11.27 17.39
N ALA A 106 10.84 11.79 17.21
CA ALA A 106 9.64 11.31 17.88
C ALA A 106 8.84 10.35 16.96
N PRO A 107 8.18 9.32 17.53
CA PRO A 107 7.27 8.48 16.76
C PRO A 107 6.14 9.28 16.10
N SER A 108 5.71 8.87 14.92
CA SER A 108 4.52 9.39 14.24
C SER A 108 3.65 8.24 13.72
N PRO A 109 3.02 7.45 14.62
CA PRO A 109 2.28 6.24 14.20
C PRO A 109 1.02 6.54 13.37
N PHE A 110 0.48 7.76 13.48
CA PHE A 110 -0.82 8.12 12.88
C PHE A 110 -0.71 8.95 11.60
N MET A 111 0.49 9.11 11.03
CA MET A 111 0.70 9.86 9.79
C MET A 111 0.19 11.31 9.89
N LEU A 112 0.48 11.97 11.02
CA LEU A 112 0.03 13.34 11.33
C LEU A 112 1.17 14.37 11.31
N LEU A 113 2.41 13.94 11.45
CA LEU A 113 3.57 14.83 11.50
C LEU A 113 4.22 14.92 10.11
N VAL A 114 4.51 16.15 9.70
CA VAL A 114 5.36 16.43 8.53
C VAL A 114 6.78 16.65 9.03
N ALA A 115 7.74 15.98 8.41
CA ALA A 115 9.15 16.12 8.75
C ALA A 115 9.99 16.33 7.49
N PRO A 116 11.11 17.08 7.56
CA PRO A 116 12.09 17.12 6.49
C PRO A 116 12.65 15.72 6.21
N VAL A 117 12.70 15.33 4.94
CA VAL A 117 13.50 14.19 4.50
C VAL A 117 14.95 14.64 4.42
N ARG A 118 15.87 13.85 4.98
CA ARG A 118 17.29 14.18 4.96
C ARG A 118 17.77 14.38 3.52
N PRO A 119 18.48 15.49 3.19
CA PRO A 119 18.83 15.84 1.82
C PRO A 119 19.44 14.71 0.99
N GLU A 120 20.36 13.95 1.59
CA GLU A 120 21.08 12.82 0.97
C GLU A 120 20.19 11.59 0.69
N LYS A 121 19.00 11.52 1.30
CA LYS A 121 18.04 10.41 1.13
C LYS A 121 16.95 10.71 0.11
N ARG A 122 16.72 11.99 -0.23
CA ARG A 122 15.61 12.42 -1.09
C ARG A 122 15.61 11.73 -2.46
N ALA A 123 16.79 11.62 -3.08
CA ALA A 123 16.93 10.98 -4.38
C ALA A 123 16.73 9.45 -4.34
N VAL A 124 16.78 8.83 -3.16
CA VAL A 124 16.59 7.38 -2.98
C VAL A 124 15.10 7.04 -2.94
N VAL A 125 14.26 7.93 -2.43
CA VAL A 125 12.80 7.72 -2.27
C VAL A 125 11.97 8.87 -2.85
N PRO A 126 12.18 9.24 -4.13
CA PRO A 126 11.57 10.45 -4.70
C PRO A 126 10.04 10.46 -4.66
N ALA A 127 9.36 9.32 -4.70
CA ALA A 127 7.89 9.27 -4.80
C ALA A 127 7.16 9.72 -3.53
N ILE A 128 7.85 9.83 -2.38
CA ILE A 128 7.27 10.27 -1.11
C ILE A 128 7.74 11.67 -0.69
N VAL A 129 8.65 12.30 -1.44
CA VAL A 129 9.23 13.60 -1.11
C VAL A 129 8.33 14.69 -1.70
N HIS A 130 7.86 15.60 -0.86
CA HIS A 130 7.13 16.78 -1.28
C HIS A 130 8.06 17.76 -2.02
N ALA A 131 7.49 18.72 -2.75
CA ALA A 131 8.27 19.74 -3.48
C ALA A 131 9.20 20.57 -2.57
N ASP A 132 8.88 20.71 -1.29
CA ASP A 132 9.69 21.41 -0.28
C ASP A 132 10.71 20.51 0.44
N GLY A 133 10.84 19.24 0.04
CA GLY A 133 11.75 18.27 0.64
C GLY A 133 11.24 17.61 1.93
N THR A 134 9.97 17.81 2.28
CA THR A 134 9.33 17.18 3.45
C THR A 134 8.54 15.94 3.08
N ALA A 135 8.08 15.18 4.08
CA ALA A 135 7.09 14.13 3.91
C ALA A 135 6.22 14.00 5.18
N ARG A 136 4.97 13.52 5.03
CA ARG A 136 4.11 13.22 6.18
C ARG A 136 4.26 11.77 6.62
N VAL A 137 5.04 11.54 7.69
CA VAL A 137 5.59 10.23 8.02
C VAL A 137 4.65 9.41 8.88
N GLN A 138 4.50 8.13 8.57
CA GLN A 138 4.02 7.09 9.46
C GLN A 138 5.20 6.28 9.99
N THR A 139 5.38 6.18 11.31
CA THR A 139 6.34 5.25 11.92
C THR A 139 5.67 3.92 12.25
N VAL A 140 6.31 2.81 11.89
CA VAL A 140 5.80 1.46 12.13
C VAL A 140 6.64 0.78 13.21
N ALA A 141 6.03 0.43 14.32
CA ALA A 141 6.70 -0.19 15.47
C ALA A 141 6.74 -1.73 15.36
N PRO A 142 7.66 -2.41 16.08
CA PRO A 142 7.61 -3.86 16.25
C PRO A 142 6.24 -4.32 16.76
N GLY A 143 5.72 -5.41 16.19
CA GLY A 143 4.45 -5.99 16.61
C GLY A 143 3.20 -5.37 15.97
N GLU A 144 3.31 -4.39 15.07
CA GLU A 144 2.19 -3.84 14.29
C GLU A 144 1.71 -4.77 13.15
N GLY A 145 1.66 -6.06 13.44
CA GLY A 145 1.03 -7.09 12.61
C GLY A 145 1.71 -7.33 11.25
N PRO A 146 0.95 -7.86 10.28
CA PRO A 146 1.47 -8.23 8.97
C PRO A 146 2.15 -7.09 8.21
N PHE A 147 1.71 -5.83 8.42
CA PHE A 147 2.30 -4.68 7.76
C PHE A 147 3.74 -4.42 8.20
N ARG A 148 4.01 -4.57 9.50
CA ARG A 148 5.38 -4.53 10.02
C ARG A 148 6.26 -5.61 9.39
N THR A 149 5.77 -6.85 9.32
CA THR A 149 6.51 -7.96 8.67
C THR A 149 6.81 -7.67 7.21
N LEU A 150 5.84 -7.13 6.46
CA LEU A 150 6.07 -6.70 5.07
C LEU A 150 7.17 -5.65 4.97
N LEU A 151 7.14 -4.62 5.82
CA LEU A 151 8.12 -3.55 5.79
C LEU A 151 9.55 -4.04 6.15
N GLU A 152 9.66 -5.03 7.04
CA GLU A 152 10.93 -5.70 7.36
C GLU A 152 11.46 -6.52 6.18
N LYS A 153 10.59 -7.29 5.50
CA LYS A 153 10.95 -8.05 4.30
C LYS A 153 11.38 -7.13 3.16
N TRP A 154 10.63 -6.04 2.95
CA TRP A 154 10.98 -5.00 2.00
C TRP A 154 12.35 -4.38 2.28
N HIS A 155 12.61 -4.05 3.55
CA HIS A 155 13.90 -3.51 3.96
C HIS A 155 15.05 -4.50 3.72
N ALA A 156 14.85 -5.77 4.06
CA ALA A 156 15.85 -6.82 3.81
C ALA A 156 16.13 -7.01 2.32
N LEU A 157 15.11 -6.92 1.47
CA LEU A 157 15.22 -7.07 0.02
C LEU A 157 15.91 -5.88 -0.65
N THR A 158 15.59 -4.65 -0.22
CA THR A 158 15.93 -3.43 -0.98
C THR A 158 16.96 -2.53 -0.31
N GLY A 159 17.22 -2.73 0.99
CA GLY A 159 17.99 -1.79 1.81
C GLY A 159 17.22 -0.50 2.16
N VAL A 160 15.96 -0.34 1.73
CA VAL A 160 15.13 0.84 2.02
C VAL A 160 14.06 0.48 3.06
N PRO A 161 14.06 1.09 4.26
CA PRO A 161 13.11 0.76 5.34
C PRO A 161 11.79 1.52 5.22
N ILE A 162 11.40 1.92 4.00
CA ILE A 162 10.26 2.80 3.71
C ILE A 162 9.41 2.20 2.59
N LEU A 163 8.10 2.21 2.76
CA LEU A 163 7.12 2.01 1.68
C LEU A 163 6.26 3.25 1.49
N LEU A 164 5.83 3.50 0.25
CA LEU A 164 4.75 4.46 0.00
C LEU A 164 3.44 3.83 0.47
N ASN A 165 2.72 4.52 1.36
CA ASN A 165 1.43 4.11 1.89
C ASN A 165 0.36 5.16 1.58
N THR A 166 -0.77 4.72 1.01
CA THR A 166 -1.95 5.56 0.80
C THR A 166 -3.24 4.80 1.10
N SER A 167 -4.35 5.54 1.27
CA SER A 167 -5.66 4.95 1.55
C SER A 167 -6.05 3.92 0.49
N PHE A 168 -6.59 2.76 0.88
CA PHE A 168 -7.15 1.84 -0.10
C PHE A 168 -8.59 2.25 -0.42
N ASN A 169 -8.73 3.01 -1.50
CA ASN A 169 -9.98 3.53 -2.03
C ASN A 169 -9.77 4.06 -3.46
N ASP A 170 -10.86 4.25 -4.19
CA ASP A 170 -10.86 5.05 -5.41
C ASP A 170 -11.14 6.53 -5.08
N HIS A 171 -11.05 7.41 -6.07
CA HIS A 171 -11.37 8.82 -5.94
C HIS A 171 -12.82 9.03 -5.52
N GLY A 172 -13.04 9.78 -4.43
CA GLY A 172 -14.38 10.10 -3.93
C GLY A 172 -15.02 9.02 -3.06
N GLU A 173 -14.42 7.83 -2.98
CA GLU A 173 -14.90 6.71 -2.16
C GLU A 173 -14.25 6.66 -0.77
N PRO A 174 -14.92 6.11 0.25
CA PRO A 174 -14.31 5.86 1.55
C PRO A 174 -13.23 4.77 1.48
N ILE A 175 -12.43 4.63 2.54
CA ILE A 175 -11.50 3.50 2.70
C ILE A 175 -12.32 2.20 2.70
N VAL A 176 -11.83 1.20 1.97
CA VAL A 176 -12.48 -0.13 1.89
C VAL A 176 -12.58 -0.77 3.28
N GLU A 177 -13.72 -1.34 3.60
CA GLU A 177 -13.95 -1.96 4.92
C GLU A 177 -13.99 -3.48 4.83
N THR A 178 -14.70 -4.01 3.83
CA THR A 178 -14.87 -5.45 3.62
C THR A 178 -13.92 -6.00 2.55
N PRO A 179 -13.66 -7.32 2.57
CA PRO A 179 -12.91 -7.98 1.51
C PRO A 179 -13.50 -7.77 0.12
N LEU A 180 -14.82 -7.63 0.04
CA LEU A 180 -15.51 -7.33 -1.20
C LEU A 180 -15.23 -5.89 -1.67
N ASP A 181 -15.26 -4.91 -0.78
CA ASP A 181 -14.92 -3.52 -1.13
C ASP A 181 -13.48 -3.44 -1.66
N ALA A 182 -12.56 -4.18 -1.03
CA ALA A 182 -11.17 -4.29 -1.48
C ALA A 182 -11.05 -4.94 -2.85
N TYR A 183 -11.80 -6.02 -3.09
CA TYR A 183 -11.88 -6.66 -4.41
C TYR A 183 -12.45 -5.71 -5.46
N GLN A 184 -13.54 -4.99 -5.16
CA GLN A 184 -14.18 -4.06 -6.10
C GLN A 184 -13.20 -2.96 -6.48
N CYS A 185 -12.56 -2.33 -5.50
CA CYS A 185 -11.55 -1.31 -5.74
C CYS A 185 -10.38 -1.86 -6.58
N PHE A 186 -9.89 -3.07 -6.27
CA PHE A 186 -8.85 -3.73 -7.06
C PHE A 186 -9.28 -4.01 -8.52
N ALA A 187 -10.51 -4.46 -8.72
CA ALA A 187 -11.05 -4.84 -10.02
C ALA A 187 -11.32 -3.62 -10.92
N THR A 188 -11.66 -2.46 -10.35
CA THR A 188 -12.01 -1.25 -11.11
C THR A 188 -10.87 -0.25 -11.26
N THR A 189 -9.81 -0.37 -10.47
CA THR A 189 -8.63 0.52 -10.55
C THR A 189 -7.44 -0.18 -11.19
N ALA A 190 -6.34 0.54 -11.45
CA ALA A 190 -5.10 -0.03 -11.97
C ALA A 190 -4.19 -0.69 -10.91
N VAL A 191 -4.71 -1.02 -9.73
CA VAL A 191 -3.97 -1.85 -8.76
C VAL A 191 -3.63 -3.19 -9.42
N ASP A 192 -2.36 -3.59 -9.34
CA ASP A 192 -1.81 -4.77 -10.03
C ASP A 192 -2.12 -6.07 -9.28
N ALA A 193 -2.10 -6.03 -7.95
CA ALA A 193 -2.34 -7.18 -7.08
C ALA A 193 -3.12 -6.78 -5.81
N LEU A 194 -3.88 -7.73 -5.26
CA LEU A 194 -4.61 -7.60 -4.00
C LEU A 194 -4.15 -8.69 -3.03
N ALA A 195 -3.52 -8.29 -1.93
CA ALA A 195 -3.25 -9.15 -0.78
C ALA A 195 -4.40 -9.00 0.23
N VAL A 196 -5.19 -10.05 0.41
CA VAL A 196 -6.39 -10.05 1.27
C VAL A 196 -6.38 -11.27 2.19
N GLY A 197 -6.16 -11.02 3.48
CA GLY A 197 -5.86 -12.09 4.43
C GLY A 197 -4.65 -12.91 3.93
N PRO A 198 -4.73 -14.26 3.89
CA PRO A 198 -3.63 -15.11 3.43
C PRO A 198 -3.53 -15.24 1.90
N LEU A 199 -4.43 -14.59 1.14
CA LEU A 199 -4.51 -14.75 -0.30
C LEU A 199 -3.83 -13.60 -1.03
N LEU A 200 -3.25 -13.92 -2.17
CA LEU A 200 -2.78 -12.96 -3.15
C LEU A 200 -3.53 -13.17 -4.46
N VAL A 201 -4.16 -12.11 -4.93
CA VAL A 201 -4.96 -12.08 -6.16
C VAL A 201 -4.25 -11.18 -7.16
N THR A 202 -4.10 -11.66 -8.39
CA THR A 202 -3.53 -10.89 -9.51
C THR A 202 -4.47 -10.95 -10.71
N LYS A 203 -4.49 -9.89 -11.51
CA LYS A 203 -5.17 -9.91 -12.81
C LYS A 203 -4.38 -10.86 -13.70
N ALA A 204 -5.03 -11.86 -14.28
CA ALA A 204 -4.38 -12.69 -15.28
C ALA A 204 -4.17 -11.83 -16.52
N ASP A 205 -2.99 -11.90 -17.13
CA ASP A 205 -2.72 -11.21 -18.39
C ASP A 205 -3.74 -11.70 -19.42
N GLY A 206 -4.53 -10.77 -19.97
CA GLY A 206 -5.38 -11.03 -21.13
C GLY A 206 -4.50 -11.18 -22.37
N HIS A 207 -3.86 -12.34 -22.52
CA HIS A 207 -3.30 -12.78 -23.79
C HIS A 207 -4.12 -13.98 -24.28
N GLU A 208 -5.12 -13.69 -25.11
CA GLU A 208 -5.34 -14.35 -26.40
C GLU A 208 -5.58 -13.27 -27.46
#